data_AF-A0A6A3Q6I9-F1
#
_entry.id   AF-A0A6A3Q6I9-F1
#
_cell.length_a   1.000
_cell.length_b   1.000
_cell.length_c   1.000
_cell.angle_alpha   90.00
_cell.angle_beta   90.00
_cell.angle_gamma   90.00
#
_symmetry.space_group_name_H-M   'P 1'
#
loop_
_entity.id
_entity.type
_entity.pdbx_description
1 polymer ?
#
loop_
_entity_poly.entity_id
_entity_poly.type
_entity_poly.pdbx_seq_one_letter_code
_entity_poly.pdbx_strand_id
1 'polypeptide(L)'
;MKCAAKIRAKIAKYDLNNVFNVDEAAYFYKAVSRVSVCLGVAPALKVNGSRMTFLVGSNATGTEKLRLLVLGKSKKPRWQPEKPDSMDYIGTSKGWMPTPVFKEWLVELNKKMMTAGRKILLLYDNAPVHKEPEEALSHVEIARLPKNTSAMLQPMDQGVIAWIKARILNDRSAAALLRVLCVEDDVYAIDTADAMQWLGDAWDAMPTKVLANCWRHTGLLSDRLMSVDHIIN
;
A
#
# COMPACT_ATOMS: atom_id res chain seq x y z
N MET A 1 -21.52 -13.53 8.18
CA MET A 1 -21.58 -12.14 7.64
C MET A 1 -22.16 -11.06 8.57
N LYS A 2 -22.71 -11.36 9.78
CA LYS A 2 -23.19 -10.32 10.72
C LYS A 2 -22.12 -9.28 11.12
N CYS A 3 -20.85 -9.66 11.09
CA CYS A 3 -19.70 -8.81 11.40
C CYS A 3 -19.50 -7.64 10.41
N ALA A 4 -19.81 -7.82 9.12
CA ALA A 4 -19.67 -6.75 8.13
C ALA A 4 -20.81 -5.71 8.17
N ALA A 5 -21.96 -6.04 8.78
CA ALA A 5 -23.14 -5.18 8.77
C ALA A 5 -22.89 -3.82 9.45
N LYS A 6 -22.12 -3.78 10.54
CA LYS A 6 -21.77 -2.53 11.25
C LYS A 6 -20.91 -1.61 10.38
N ILE A 7 -19.97 -2.18 9.63
CA ILE A 7 -19.10 -1.42 8.73
C ILE A 7 -19.87 -0.93 7.53
N ARG A 8 -20.71 -1.78 6.91
CA ARG A 8 -21.62 -1.38 5.83
C ARG A 8 -22.53 -0.21 6.25
N ALA A 9 -23.05 -0.24 7.48
CA ALA A 9 -23.86 0.85 8.03
C ALA A 9 -23.08 2.15 8.26
N LYS A 10 -21.77 2.08 8.54
CA LYS A 10 -20.89 3.27 8.58
C LYS A 10 -20.60 3.79 7.17
N ILE A 11 -20.22 2.90 6.25
CA ILE A 11 -19.95 3.22 4.84
C ILE A 11 -21.16 3.95 4.21
N ALA A 12 -22.38 3.48 4.47
CA ALA A 12 -23.60 4.08 3.91
C ALA A 12 -23.88 5.54 4.33
N LYS A 13 -23.13 6.09 5.31
CA LYS A 13 -23.22 7.50 5.73
C LYS A 13 -22.28 8.41 4.95
N TYR A 14 -21.39 7.84 4.13
CA TYR A 14 -20.36 8.56 3.40
C TYR A 14 -20.54 8.32 1.90
N ASP A 15 -20.18 9.34 1.11
CA ASP A 15 -19.89 9.15 -0.30
C ASP A 15 -18.74 8.15 -0.48
N LEU A 16 -18.80 7.26 -1.47
CA LEU A 16 -17.77 6.23 -1.66
C LEU A 16 -16.39 6.82 -1.98
N ASN A 17 -16.33 8.02 -2.56
CA ASN A 17 -15.06 8.72 -2.73
C ASN A 17 -14.44 9.10 -1.38
N ASN A 18 -15.23 9.18 -0.30
CA ASN A 18 -14.79 9.54 1.06
C ASN A 18 -14.60 8.32 1.98
N VAL A 19 -14.68 7.11 1.44
CA VAL A 19 -14.44 5.87 2.20
C VAL A 19 -13.09 5.30 1.78
N PHE A 20 -12.12 5.33 2.69
CA PHE A 20 -10.75 4.90 2.44
C PHE A 20 -10.42 3.62 3.19
N ASN A 21 -9.46 2.89 2.65
CA ASN A 21 -8.85 1.75 3.32
C ASN A 21 -7.33 1.85 3.20
N VAL A 22 -6.64 1.40 4.25
CA VAL A 22 -5.18 1.30 4.27
C VAL A 22 -4.70 -0.03 4.81
N ASP A 23 -3.51 -0.42 4.35
CA ASP A 23 -2.80 -1.57 4.86
C ASP A 23 -1.29 -1.50 4.58
N GLU A 24 -0.51 -2.08 5.47
CA GLU A 24 0.93 -2.19 5.33
C GLU A 24 1.37 -3.55 4.78
N ALA A 25 2.37 -3.51 3.90
CA ALA A 25 3.05 -4.71 3.45
C ALA A 25 4.56 -4.57 3.48
N ALA A 26 5.24 -5.70 3.63
CA ALA A 26 6.68 -5.79 3.46
C ALA A 26 7.04 -6.13 2.00
N TYR A 27 8.08 -5.45 1.51
CA TYR A 27 8.74 -5.64 0.23
C TYR A 27 10.17 -6.11 0.46
N PHE A 28 10.49 -7.33 0.02
CA PHE A 28 11.82 -7.94 0.13
C PHE A 28 12.59 -7.76 -1.17
N TYR A 29 13.11 -6.56 -1.39
CA TYR A 29 13.67 -6.14 -2.68
C TYR A 29 14.90 -6.93 -3.14
N LYS A 30 15.68 -7.49 -2.21
CA LYS A 30 16.85 -8.33 -2.52
C LYS A 30 16.53 -9.83 -2.58
N ALA A 31 15.31 -10.25 -2.27
CA ALA A 31 14.95 -11.68 -2.33
C ALA A 31 14.82 -12.13 -3.78
N VAL A 32 15.68 -13.03 -4.25
CA VAL A 32 15.71 -13.48 -5.65
C VAL A 32 14.43 -14.26 -6.00
N SER A 33 13.92 -14.08 -7.22
CA SER A 33 12.78 -14.83 -7.74
C SER A 33 13.08 -16.33 -7.78
N ARG A 34 12.04 -17.16 -7.62
CA ARG A 34 12.17 -18.63 -7.80
C ARG A 34 12.43 -19.03 -9.25
N VAL A 35 12.14 -18.12 -10.19
CA VAL A 35 12.43 -18.26 -11.62
C VAL A 35 13.62 -17.35 -11.90
N SER A 36 14.83 -17.88 -11.80
CA SER A 36 16.07 -17.14 -12.00
C SER A 36 16.46 -17.15 -13.47
N VAL A 37 17.04 -16.04 -13.94
CA VAL A 37 17.80 -16.05 -15.20
C VAL A 37 19.10 -16.79 -14.91
N CYS A 38 19.23 -18.00 -15.45
CA CYS A 38 20.41 -18.84 -15.29
C CYS A 38 21.30 -18.70 -16.52
N LEU A 39 22.47 -18.08 -16.35
CA LEU A 39 23.57 -18.11 -17.33
C LEU A 39 24.50 -19.34 -17.13
N GLY A 40 24.26 -20.13 -16.08
CA GLY A 40 25.05 -21.30 -15.66
C GLY A 40 24.42 -22.03 -14.47
N VAL A 41 25.20 -22.80 -13.70
CA VAL A 41 24.72 -23.52 -12.50
C VAL A 41 24.23 -22.51 -11.45
N ALA A 42 22.99 -22.69 -10.98
CA ALA A 42 22.39 -21.80 -9.99
C ALA A 42 23.17 -21.89 -8.66
N PRO A 43 23.82 -20.81 -8.18
CA PRO A 43 24.43 -20.80 -6.86
C PRO A 43 23.34 -20.94 -5.79
N ALA A 44 23.72 -21.37 -4.57
CA ALA A 44 22.82 -21.32 -3.42
C ALA A 44 22.47 -19.85 -3.13
N LEU A 45 21.33 -19.39 -3.63
CA LEU A 45 20.88 -18.02 -3.48
C LEU A 45 20.52 -17.77 -2.01
N LYS A 46 21.46 -17.18 -1.27
CA LYS A 46 21.21 -16.73 0.10
C LYS A 46 20.12 -15.66 0.06
N VAL A 47 18.96 -15.95 0.65
CA VAL A 47 17.85 -14.99 0.70
C VAL A 47 18.28 -13.79 1.54
N ASN A 48 18.56 -12.68 0.87
CA ASN A 48 18.87 -11.43 1.54
C ASN A 48 17.57 -10.83 2.09
N GLY A 49 17.38 -10.91 3.42
CA GLY A 49 16.21 -10.40 4.13
C GLY A 49 16.10 -8.87 4.22
N SER A 50 16.81 -8.14 3.34
CA SER A 50 16.63 -6.69 3.21
C SER A 50 15.20 -6.42 2.78
N ARG A 51 14.48 -5.68 3.64
CA ARG A 51 13.07 -5.38 3.49
C ARG A 51 12.81 -3.90 3.66
N MET A 52 11.79 -3.43 2.98
CA MET A 52 11.14 -2.14 3.21
C MET A 52 9.67 -2.42 3.54
N THR A 53 9.07 -1.60 4.38
CA THR A 53 7.63 -1.65 4.63
C THR A 53 6.99 -0.49 3.91
N PHE A 54 5.80 -0.68 3.35
CA PHE A 54 5.06 0.40 2.74
C PHE A 54 3.60 0.36 3.18
N LEU A 55 3.00 1.54 3.33
CA LEU A 55 1.59 1.74 3.62
C LEU A 55 0.94 2.30 2.34
N VAL A 56 -0.07 1.59 1.86
CA VAL A 56 -0.88 1.99 0.70
C VAL A 56 -2.32 2.21 1.11
N GLY A 57 -3.02 3.04 0.35
CA GLY A 57 -4.42 3.31 0.60
C GLY A 57 -5.15 3.91 -0.58
N SER A 58 -6.43 3.61 -0.69
CA SER A 58 -7.29 4.21 -1.72
C SER A 58 -8.71 4.38 -1.23
N ASN A 59 -9.48 5.23 -1.91
CA ASN A 59 -10.92 5.32 -1.71
C ASN A 59 -11.68 4.15 -2.35
N ALA A 60 -12.94 3.97 -1.97
CA ALA A 60 -13.76 2.84 -2.39
C ALA A 60 -14.08 2.78 -3.88
N THR A 61 -14.03 3.92 -4.56
CA THR A 61 -14.18 4.03 -6.02
C THR A 61 -12.86 3.77 -6.77
N GLY A 62 -11.72 3.74 -6.07
CA GLY A 62 -10.38 3.59 -6.65
C GLY A 62 -9.88 4.81 -7.41
N THR A 63 -10.60 5.92 -7.38
CA THR A 63 -10.27 7.16 -8.10
C THR A 63 -9.20 7.98 -7.39
N GLU A 64 -9.04 7.78 -6.08
CA GLU A 64 -8.07 8.48 -5.25
C GLU A 64 -7.17 7.49 -4.51
N LYS A 65 -5.87 7.71 -4.64
CA LYS A 65 -4.83 7.02 -3.88
C LYS A 65 -4.32 7.95 -2.78
N LEU A 66 -4.13 7.42 -1.59
CA LEU A 66 -3.33 8.10 -0.57
C LEU A 66 -1.87 8.10 -1.01
N ARG A 67 -1.13 9.11 -0.54
CA ARG A 67 0.30 9.22 -0.81
C ARG A 67 1.00 8.00 -0.22
N LEU A 68 1.88 7.39 -1.01
CA LEU A 68 2.59 6.19 -0.62
C LEU A 68 3.55 6.52 0.53
N LEU A 69 3.44 5.84 1.66
CA LEU A 69 4.39 5.98 2.75
C LEU A 69 5.31 4.76 2.78
N VAL A 70 6.61 4.98 2.71
CA VAL A 70 7.63 3.93 2.77
C VAL A 70 8.47 4.05 4.04
N LEU A 71 8.75 2.91 4.65
CA LEU A 71 9.55 2.76 5.84
C LEU A 71 10.79 1.91 5.56
N GLY A 72 11.95 2.48 5.86
CA GLY A 72 13.25 1.82 5.70
C GLY A 72 14.07 1.88 6.98
N LYS A 73 15.20 1.17 7.01
CA LYS A 73 16.10 1.16 8.18
C LYS A 73 16.93 2.44 8.34
N SER A 74 17.27 3.10 7.24
CA SER A 74 18.11 4.29 7.25
C SER A 74 17.29 5.51 7.64
N LYS A 75 17.72 6.28 8.64
CA LYS A 75 17.05 7.55 9.00
C LYS A 75 17.12 8.60 7.89
N LYS A 76 18.25 8.64 7.17
CA LYS A 76 18.52 9.59 6.08
C LYS A 76 19.28 8.86 4.97
N PRO A 77 18.58 8.11 4.11
CA PRO A 77 19.24 7.46 2.99
C PRO A 77 19.77 8.50 2.00
N ARG A 78 20.88 8.18 1.33
CA ARG A 78 21.52 9.08 0.35
C ARG A 78 20.59 9.44 -0.81
N TRP A 79 19.72 8.52 -1.22
CA TRP A 79 18.75 8.70 -2.29
C TRP A 79 17.52 9.51 -1.89
N GLN A 80 17.32 9.84 -0.60
CA GLN A 80 16.12 10.55 -0.15
C GLN A 80 15.81 11.86 -0.89
N PRO A 81 16.80 12.70 -1.28
CA PRO A 81 16.56 13.91 -2.06
C PRO A 81 15.98 13.64 -3.46
N GLU A 82 16.19 12.45 -4.00
CA GLU A 82 15.77 12.03 -5.35
C GLU A 82 14.47 11.21 -5.32
N LYS A 83 13.83 11.07 -4.15
CA LYS A 83 12.59 10.29 -4.03
C LYS A 83 11.47 10.93 -4.88
N PRO A 84 10.53 10.13 -5.41
CA PRO A 84 9.33 10.65 -6.07
C PRO A 84 8.50 11.55 -5.16
N ASP A 85 7.89 12.60 -5.74
CA ASP A 85 6.98 13.50 -5.02
C ASP A 85 5.69 12.81 -4.57
N SER A 86 5.25 11.77 -5.26
CA SER A 86 4.08 10.94 -4.90
C SER A 86 4.31 10.06 -3.66
N MET A 87 5.48 10.16 -3.01
CA MET A 87 5.91 9.26 -1.95
C MET A 87 6.52 10.00 -0.76
N ASP A 88 6.25 9.50 0.45
CA ASP A 88 6.90 9.88 1.70
C ASP A 88 7.80 8.75 2.20
N TYR A 89 8.87 9.14 2.91
CA TYR A 89 9.83 8.19 3.48
C TYR A 89 10.09 8.47 4.96
N ILE A 90 10.02 7.43 5.79
CA ILE A 90 10.36 7.48 7.21
C ILE A 90 11.38 6.39 7.54
N GLY A 91 12.51 6.79 8.10
CA GLY A 91 13.50 5.83 8.60
C GLY A 91 13.18 5.35 10.02
N THR A 92 12.96 4.05 10.20
CA THR A 92 12.72 3.41 11.51
C THR A 92 13.82 2.40 11.83
N SER A 93 14.10 2.17 13.12
CA SER A 93 15.22 1.30 13.55
C SER A 93 15.18 -0.14 13.00
N LYS A 94 13.99 -0.65 12.70
CA LYS A 94 13.77 -2.02 12.21
C LYS A 94 13.19 -2.08 10.78
N GLY A 95 12.94 -0.92 10.15
CA GLY A 95 12.30 -0.84 8.83
C GLY A 95 10.90 -1.44 8.79
N TRP A 96 10.14 -1.32 9.89
CA TRP A 96 8.72 -1.66 10.00
C TRP A 96 7.96 -0.45 10.57
N MET A 97 6.62 -0.49 10.58
CA MET A 97 5.76 0.56 11.14
C MET A 97 5.66 0.45 12.67
N PRO A 98 6.24 1.37 13.46
CA PRO A 98 5.97 1.44 14.88
C PRO A 98 4.68 2.25 15.15
N THR A 99 3.98 1.96 16.25
CA THR A 99 2.75 2.65 16.64
C THR A 99 2.82 4.19 16.62
N PRO A 100 3.90 4.85 17.13
CA PRO A 100 3.97 6.31 17.10
C PRO A 100 3.96 6.88 15.67
N VAL A 101 4.61 6.20 14.72
CA VAL A 101 4.62 6.63 13.31
C VAL A 101 3.24 6.49 12.69
N PHE A 102 2.51 5.41 12.98
CA PHE A 102 1.13 5.26 12.50
C PHE A 102 0.19 6.33 13.08
N LYS A 103 0.32 6.66 14.37
CA LYS A 103 -0.44 7.75 15.00
C LYS A 103 -0.16 9.10 14.34
N GLU A 104 1.12 9.43 14.13
CA GLU A 104 1.52 10.67 13.47
C GLU A 104 0.99 10.74 12.03
N TRP A 105 1.07 9.63 11.29
CA TRP A 105 0.49 9.54 9.95
C TRP A 105 -1.03 9.80 9.95
N LEU A 106 -1.78 9.28 10.93
CA LEU A 106 -3.22 9.58 11.07
C LEU A 106 -3.49 11.06 11.36
N VAL A 107 -2.67 11.70 12.20
CA VAL A 107 -2.78 13.13 12.50
C VAL A 107 -2.54 13.97 11.26
N GLU A 108 -1.51 13.65 10.47
CA GLU A 108 -1.22 14.35 9.22
C GLU A 108 -2.30 14.12 8.15
N LEU A 109 -2.83 12.90 8.04
CA LEU A 109 -3.98 12.62 7.19
C LEU A 109 -5.19 13.47 7.60
N ASN A 110 -5.47 13.57 8.91
CA ASN A 110 -6.56 14.39 9.41
C ASN A 110 -6.36 15.89 9.14
N LYS A 111 -5.14 16.42 9.30
CA LYS A 111 -4.81 17.79 8.91
C LYS A 111 -5.03 18.03 7.43
N LYS A 112 -4.60 17.11 6.56
CA LYS A 112 -4.83 17.19 5.12
C LYS A 112 -6.32 17.23 4.78
N MET A 113 -7.12 16.37 5.41
CA MET A 113 -8.56 16.31 5.19
C MET A 113 -9.28 17.56 5.73
N MET A 114 -8.81 18.11 6.86
CA MET A 114 -9.26 19.40 7.39
C MET A 114 -8.98 20.56 6.43
N THR A 115 -7.76 20.66 5.89
CA THR A 115 -7.40 21.68 4.90
C THR A 115 -8.26 21.57 3.63
N ALA A 116 -8.63 20.35 3.24
CA ALA A 116 -9.52 20.10 2.11
C ALA A 116 -11.02 20.29 2.43
N GLY A 117 -11.39 20.64 3.69
CA GLY A 117 -12.78 20.75 4.11
C GLY A 117 -13.58 19.44 4.00
N ARG A 118 -12.89 18.30 4.07
CA ARG A 118 -13.42 16.98 3.72
C ARG A 118 -13.43 16.05 4.92
N LYS A 119 -14.53 15.33 5.13
CA LYS A 119 -14.61 14.27 6.14
C LYS A 119 -14.58 12.90 5.46
N ILE A 120 -13.75 12.01 5.97
CA ILE A 120 -13.58 10.66 5.43
C ILE A 120 -13.81 9.59 6.49
N LEU A 121 -14.20 8.40 6.03
CA LEU A 121 -14.20 7.18 6.80
C LEU A 121 -12.95 6.37 6.44
N LEU A 122 -12.08 6.06 7.40
CA LEU A 122 -10.87 5.27 7.20
C LEU A 122 -11.01 3.87 7.81
N LEU A 123 -10.84 2.85 6.98
CA LEU A 123 -10.89 1.44 7.35
C LEU A 123 -9.48 0.88 7.42
N TYR A 124 -9.19 0.10 8.46
CA TYR A 124 -7.96 -0.69 8.57
C TYR A 124 -8.16 -1.84 9.56
N ASP A 125 -7.23 -2.79 9.58
CA ASP A 125 -7.35 -4.01 10.39
C ASP A 125 -7.07 -3.79 11.90
N ASN A 126 -6.98 -4.87 12.69
CA ASN A 126 -6.66 -4.76 14.13
C ASN A 126 -5.20 -5.06 14.46
N ALA A 127 -4.25 -4.79 13.55
CA ALA A 127 -2.85 -4.98 13.85
C ALA A 127 -2.46 -4.22 15.13
N PRO A 128 -1.55 -4.76 15.97
CA PRO A 128 -1.16 -4.12 17.24
C PRO A 128 -0.62 -2.70 17.08
N VAL A 129 -0.09 -2.38 15.90
CA VAL A 129 0.47 -1.07 15.55
C VAL A 129 -0.63 -0.04 15.28
N HIS A 130 -1.82 -0.47 14.86
CA HIS A 130 -2.96 0.38 14.55
C HIS A 130 -3.64 0.88 15.83
N LYS A 131 -3.03 1.88 16.46
CA LYS A 131 -3.61 2.62 17.58
C LYS A 131 -3.93 4.04 17.16
N GLU A 132 -5.05 4.51 17.66
CA GLU A 132 -5.51 5.88 17.42
C GLU A 132 -4.69 6.86 18.29
N PRO A 133 -4.51 8.11 17.83
CA PRO A 133 -3.95 9.16 18.66
C PRO A 133 -4.83 9.41 19.89
N GLU A 134 -4.25 10.09 20.88
CA GLU A 134 -4.99 10.42 22.11
C GLU A 134 -5.99 11.55 21.84
N GLU A 135 -5.62 12.47 20.95
CA GLU A 135 -6.48 13.53 20.45
C GLU A 135 -7.50 12.99 19.45
N ALA A 136 -8.74 13.47 19.55
CA ALA A 136 -9.80 13.11 18.63
C ALA A 136 -9.52 13.67 17.21
N LEU A 137 -9.69 12.82 16.20
CA LEU A 137 -9.59 13.19 14.80
C LEU A 137 -10.91 13.86 14.36
N SER A 138 -10.83 15.09 13.84
CA SER A 138 -11.99 15.91 13.48
C SER A 138 -12.59 15.62 12.09
N HIS A 139 -11.76 15.10 11.18
CA HIS A 139 -12.06 14.90 9.75
C HIS A 139 -11.82 13.46 9.27
N VAL A 140 -11.26 12.60 10.12
CA VAL A 140 -11.06 11.18 9.84
C VAL A 140 -11.82 10.36 10.88
N GLU A 141 -12.97 9.79 10.49
CA GLU A 141 -13.65 8.79 11.31
C GLU A 141 -13.03 7.41 11.06
N ILE A 142 -12.80 6.65 12.12
CA ILE A 142 -12.14 5.34 12.01
C ILE A 142 -13.16 4.20 12.12
N ALA A 143 -13.00 3.21 11.25
CA ALA A 143 -13.76 1.97 11.25
C ALA A 143 -12.82 0.76 11.15
N ARG A 144 -12.46 0.20 12.32
CA ARG A 144 -11.67 -1.03 12.36
C ARG A 144 -12.43 -2.20 11.77
N LEU A 145 -11.76 -2.98 10.92
CA LEU A 145 -12.29 -4.23 10.41
C LEU A 145 -12.49 -5.23 11.56
N PRO A 146 -13.35 -6.25 11.45
CA PRO A 146 -13.48 -7.28 12.47
C PRO A 146 -12.19 -8.11 12.57
N LYS A 147 -11.87 -8.61 13.77
CA LYS A 147 -10.70 -9.49 13.96
C LYS A 147 -10.78 -10.73 13.05
N ASN A 148 -9.63 -11.21 12.57
CA ASN A 148 -9.49 -12.40 11.72
C ASN A 148 -10.29 -12.33 10.40
N THR A 149 -10.54 -11.13 9.88
CA THR A 149 -11.23 -10.95 8.60
C THR A 149 -10.42 -10.23 7.54
N SER A 150 -9.14 -9.88 7.81
CA SER A 150 -8.30 -9.11 6.87
C SER A 150 -8.29 -9.74 5.48
N ALA A 151 -8.05 -11.05 5.39
CA ALA A 151 -8.04 -11.79 4.11
C ALA A 151 -9.35 -11.70 3.29
N MET A 152 -10.48 -11.31 3.88
CA MET A 152 -11.76 -11.14 3.18
C MET A 152 -12.21 -9.68 3.07
N LEU A 153 -11.95 -8.87 4.10
CA LEU A 153 -12.56 -7.54 4.26
C LEU A 153 -11.56 -6.40 4.13
N GLN A 154 -10.26 -6.66 3.93
CA GLN A 154 -9.22 -5.64 3.73
C GLN A 154 -9.01 -5.41 2.23
N PRO A 155 -9.54 -4.33 1.62
CA PRO A 155 -9.38 -4.04 0.20
C PRO A 155 -7.94 -4.10 -0.30
N MET A 156 -6.97 -3.59 0.47
CA MET A 156 -5.56 -3.62 0.04
C MET A 156 -4.99 -5.06 -0.05
N ASP A 157 -5.53 -5.99 0.73
CA ASP A 157 -5.23 -7.42 0.65
C ASP A 157 -6.00 -8.15 -0.47
N GLN A 158 -7.06 -7.57 -1.04
CA GLN A 158 -7.85 -8.16 -2.14
C GLN A 158 -7.16 -8.06 -3.51
N GLY A 159 -5.83 -7.98 -3.55
CA GLY A 159 -5.03 -8.01 -4.77
C GLY A 159 -4.21 -6.75 -5.04
N VAL A 160 -4.41 -5.65 -4.31
CA VAL A 160 -3.62 -4.41 -4.51
C VAL A 160 -2.16 -4.65 -4.15
N ILE A 161 -1.88 -5.15 -2.95
CA ILE A 161 -0.51 -5.48 -2.51
C ILE A 161 0.12 -6.54 -3.42
N ALA A 162 -0.66 -7.53 -3.86
CA ALA A 162 -0.19 -8.58 -4.77
C ALA A 162 0.19 -8.02 -6.14
N TRP A 163 -0.63 -7.12 -6.69
CA TRP A 163 -0.37 -6.44 -7.96
C TRP A 163 0.91 -5.60 -7.88
N ILE A 164 1.11 -4.83 -6.81
CA ILE A 164 2.33 -4.03 -6.60
C ILE A 164 3.55 -4.94 -6.61
N LYS A 165 3.53 -6.02 -5.84
CA LYS A 165 4.64 -6.98 -5.76
C LYS A 165 4.93 -7.65 -7.11
N ALA A 166 3.89 -7.99 -7.88
CA ALA A 166 4.04 -8.57 -9.21
C ALA A 166 4.65 -7.58 -10.20
N ARG A 167 4.21 -6.31 -10.17
CA ARG A 167 4.75 -5.26 -11.04
C ARG A 167 6.23 -5.02 -10.77
N ILE A 168 6.60 -4.84 -9.51
CA ILE A 168 8.00 -4.67 -9.10
C ILE A 168 8.86 -5.87 -9.52
N LEU A 169 8.33 -7.10 -9.39
CA LEU A 169 9.03 -8.29 -9.83
C LEU A 169 9.31 -8.29 -11.35
N ASN A 170 8.35 -7.82 -12.15
CA ASN A 170 8.52 -7.70 -13.60
C ASN A 170 9.57 -6.64 -13.95
N ASP A 171 9.49 -5.45 -13.34
CA ASP A 171 10.43 -4.35 -13.60
C ASP A 171 11.86 -4.74 -13.21
N ARG A 172 12.01 -5.43 -12.07
CA ARG A 172 13.27 -6.05 -11.67
C ARG A 172 13.79 -7.08 -12.68
N SER A 173 12.91 -7.96 -13.17
CA SER A 173 13.31 -9.01 -14.10
C SER A 173 13.81 -8.41 -15.42
N ALA A 174 13.16 -7.33 -15.89
CA ALA A 174 13.61 -6.57 -17.05
C ALA A 174 14.98 -5.90 -16.79
N ALA A 175 15.19 -5.30 -15.62
CA ALA A 175 16.48 -4.71 -15.25
C ALA A 175 17.60 -5.76 -15.20
N ALA A 176 17.34 -6.93 -14.62
CA ALA A 176 18.30 -8.03 -14.59
C ALA A 176 18.67 -8.50 -16.02
N LEU A 177 17.69 -8.63 -16.91
CA LEU A 177 17.92 -8.98 -18.31
C LEU A 177 18.80 -7.95 -19.04
N LEU A 178 18.57 -6.65 -18.79
CA LEU A 178 19.39 -5.60 -19.38
C LEU A 178 20.85 -5.70 -18.92
N ARG A 179 21.09 -5.96 -17.63
CA ARG A 179 22.44 -6.14 -17.09
C ARG A 179 23.16 -7.37 -17.65
N VAL A 180 22.42 -8.45 -17.93
CA VAL A 180 22.94 -9.61 -18.66
C VAL A 180 23.43 -9.20 -20.05
N LEU A 181 22.63 -8.41 -20.79
CA LEU A 181 23.00 -7.91 -22.12
C LEU A 181 24.19 -6.95 -22.07
N CYS A 182 24.34 -6.20 -20.98
CA CYS A 182 25.48 -5.31 -20.72
C CYS A 182 26.72 -6.00 -20.15
N VAL A 183 26.68 -7.32 -19.93
CA VAL A 183 27.80 -8.12 -19.41
C VAL A 183 28.27 -7.64 -18.02
N GLU A 184 27.33 -7.31 -17.14
CA GLU A 184 27.63 -6.96 -15.75
C GLU A 184 27.86 -8.20 -14.88
N ASP A 185 28.79 -8.10 -13.90
CA ASP A 185 29.14 -9.19 -13.00
C ASP A 185 28.02 -9.58 -12.02
N ASP A 186 27.26 -8.59 -11.48
CA ASP A 186 26.12 -8.84 -10.58
C ASP A 186 24.81 -8.31 -11.17
N VAL A 187 24.20 -9.14 -12.00
CA VAL A 187 22.91 -8.88 -12.65
C VAL A 187 21.74 -8.75 -11.66
N TYR A 188 21.92 -9.14 -10.40
CA TYR A 188 20.90 -9.06 -9.34
C TYR A 188 21.18 -7.96 -8.30
N ALA A 189 22.22 -7.13 -8.49
CA ALA A 189 22.59 -6.05 -7.57
C ALA A 189 21.52 -4.95 -7.50
N ILE A 190 20.57 -5.04 -6.58
CA ILE A 190 19.53 -4.02 -6.45
C ILE A 190 19.95 -2.97 -5.41
N ASP A 191 20.05 -1.71 -5.85
CA ASP A 191 20.17 -0.59 -4.92
C ASP A 191 18.81 -0.27 -4.28
N THR A 192 18.87 0.33 -3.10
CA THR A 192 17.67 0.80 -2.41
C THR A 192 16.97 1.90 -3.20
N ALA A 193 17.69 2.74 -3.96
CA ALA A 193 17.06 3.74 -4.82
C ALA A 193 16.18 3.09 -5.91
N ASP A 194 16.72 2.10 -6.64
CA ASP A 194 15.95 1.35 -7.66
C ASP A 194 14.71 0.71 -7.06
N ALA A 195 14.87 0.05 -5.91
CA ALA A 195 13.79 -0.61 -5.21
C ALA A 195 12.68 0.37 -4.77
N MET A 196 13.05 1.59 -4.39
CA MET A 196 12.11 2.65 -4.04
C MET A 196 11.40 3.20 -5.29
N GLN A 197 12.14 3.44 -6.37
CA GLN A 197 11.59 3.92 -7.62
C GLN A 197 10.57 2.93 -8.18
N TRP A 198 10.90 1.63 -8.25
CA TRP A 198 9.96 0.60 -8.71
C TRP A 198 8.69 0.51 -7.85
N LEU A 199 8.81 0.72 -6.53
CA LEU A 199 7.65 0.75 -5.66
C LEU A 199 6.75 1.96 -5.94
N GLY A 200 7.36 3.14 -6.14
CA GLY A 200 6.66 4.35 -6.55
C GLY A 200 5.96 4.19 -7.90
N ASP A 201 6.70 3.73 -8.91
CA ASP A 201 6.20 3.51 -10.26
C ASP A 201 5.05 2.49 -10.28
N ALA A 202 5.18 1.39 -9.52
CA ALA A 202 4.11 0.42 -9.38
C ALA A 202 2.87 1.05 -8.73
N TRP A 203 3.04 1.82 -7.66
CA TRP A 203 1.89 2.48 -7.04
C TRP A 203 1.24 3.50 -7.98
N ASP A 204 2.02 4.28 -8.71
CA ASP A 204 1.54 5.29 -9.64
C ASP A 204 0.83 4.66 -10.85
N ALA A 205 1.36 3.56 -11.37
CA ALA A 205 0.77 2.80 -12.49
C ALA A 205 -0.47 1.96 -12.10
N MET A 206 -0.82 1.86 -10.82
CA MET A 206 -1.97 1.08 -10.35
C MET A 206 -3.27 1.54 -11.03
N PRO A 207 -3.97 0.67 -11.79
CA PRO A 207 -5.20 1.06 -12.47
C PRO A 207 -6.36 1.25 -11.49
N THR A 208 -7.14 2.33 -11.67
CA THR A 208 -8.37 2.59 -10.90
C THR A 208 -9.34 1.40 -10.90
N LYS A 209 -9.48 0.70 -12.04
CA LYS A 209 -10.34 -0.49 -12.14
C LYS A 209 -9.89 -1.63 -11.21
N VAL A 210 -8.58 -1.81 -11.01
CA VAL A 210 -8.04 -2.82 -10.09
C VAL A 210 -8.42 -2.45 -8.66
N LEU A 211 -8.18 -1.20 -8.24
CA LEU A 211 -8.56 -0.71 -6.91
C LEU A 211 -10.07 -0.88 -6.64
N ALA A 212 -10.91 -0.42 -7.57
CA ALA A 212 -12.37 -0.54 -7.46
C ALA A 212 -12.82 -2.00 -7.36
N ASN A 213 -12.20 -2.91 -8.13
CA ASN A 213 -12.51 -4.34 -8.06
C ASN A 213 -12.10 -4.95 -6.72
N CYS A 214 -10.90 -4.63 -6.20
CA CYS A 214 -10.45 -5.07 -4.89
C CYS A 214 -11.44 -4.65 -3.78
N TRP A 215 -11.95 -3.43 -3.85
CA TRP A 215 -13.01 -2.96 -2.95
C TRP A 215 -14.31 -3.75 -3.11
N ARG A 216 -14.79 -3.99 -4.33
CA ARG A 216 -16.00 -4.79 -4.58
C ARG A 216 -15.88 -6.21 -4.04
N HIS A 217 -14.71 -6.84 -4.19
CA HIS A 217 -14.46 -8.21 -3.72
C HIS A 217 -14.64 -8.38 -2.20
N THR A 218 -14.47 -7.32 -1.42
CA THR A 218 -14.73 -7.37 0.03
C THR A 218 -16.20 -7.56 0.40
N GLY A 219 -17.12 -7.27 -0.53
CA GLY A 219 -18.55 -7.20 -0.26
C GLY A 219 -18.93 -6.14 0.78
N LEU A 220 -18.06 -5.16 1.07
CA LEU A 220 -18.37 -4.05 1.97
C LEU A 220 -19.20 -2.97 1.28
N LEU A 221 -19.11 -2.87 -0.04
CA LEU A 221 -19.93 -2.00 -0.87
C LEU A 221 -21.23 -2.75 -1.17
N SER A 222 -22.38 -2.23 -0.74
CA SER A 222 -23.67 -2.88 -1.04
C SER A 222 -24.07 -2.65 -2.50
N ASP A 223 -24.81 -3.59 -3.10
CA ASP A 223 -25.31 -3.45 -4.48
C ASP A 223 -26.21 -2.22 -4.69
N ARG A 224 -26.83 -1.69 -3.62
CA ARG A 224 -27.62 -0.45 -3.67
C ARG A 224 -26.79 0.83 -3.84
N LEU A 225 -25.50 0.82 -3.46
CA LEU A 225 -24.64 2.01 -3.55
C LEU A 225 -24.00 2.16 -4.93
N MET A 226 -24.01 1.09 -5.75
CA MET A 226 -23.45 1.10 -7.11
C MET A 226 -24.51 1.41 -8.18
N SER A 227 -25.80 1.44 -7.84
CA SER A 227 -26.89 1.63 -8.81
C SER A 227 -27.30 3.09 -9.03
N VAL A 228 -26.67 4.05 -8.34
CA VAL A 228 -27.03 5.48 -8.48
C VAL A 228 -26.32 6.14 -9.66
N ASP A 229 -25.21 5.57 -10.14
CA ASP A 229 -24.44 6.08 -11.28
C ASP A 229 -24.85 5.51 -12.65
N HIS A 230 -26.01 4.85 -12.75
CA HIS A 230 -26.54 4.30 -14.01
C HIS A 230 -27.92 4.86 -14.41
N ILE A 231 -28.37 5.95 -13.77
CA ILE A 231 -29.65 6.62 -14.11
C ILE A 231 -29.44 8.05 -14.64
N ILE A 232 -28.21 8.56 -14.70
CA ILE A 232 -27.93 9.85 -15.34
C ILE A 232 -26.78 9.69 -16.35
N ASN A 233 -27.13 9.15 -17.52
CA ASN A 233 -26.64 9.51 -18.86
C ASN A 233 -27.31 8.62 -19.91
#